data_AF-A0A2J6JDX6-F1
#
_entry.id   AF-A0A2J6JDX6-F1
#
_cell.length_a   1.000
_cell.length_b   1.000
_cell.length_c   1.000
_cell.angle_alpha   90.00
_cell.angle_beta   90.00
_cell.angle_gamma   90.00
#
_symmetry.space_group_name_H-M   'P 1'
#
loop_
_entity.id
_entity.type
_entity.pdbx_description
1 polymer ?
#
loop_
_entity_poly.entity_id
_entity_poly.type
_entity_poly.pdbx_seq_one_letter_code
_entity_poly.pdbx_strand_id
1 'polypeptide(L)'
;VLKEKIGVEVALFAYPYGEYDPAVQALVQRLGFVAACGQQSGVVSPYADLFALPRFPMGGAYATLSGFRSKLTMRPLPVQEVVSPASSVLGAENPPTLILTVDRSVIDPARLTCYVDGRPTGIIREEPLASGRLIVTAEAPLKGRRTKYTLTAPGRKGGWYWFSQLWVQPKRSSTSD
;
A
#
# COMPACT_ATOMS: atom_id res chain seq x y z
N VAL A 1 -25.99 8.76 -14.67
CA VAL A 1 -25.51 10.09 -14.24
C VAL A 1 -24.18 10.51 -14.86
N LEU A 2 -22.99 10.09 -14.38
CA LEU A 2 -21.72 10.66 -14.90
C LEU A 2 -21.56 10.44 -16.41
N LYS A 3 -21.71 9.20 -16.90
CA LYS A 3 -21.68 8.87 -18.34
C LYS A 3 -22.62 9.76 -19.18
N GLU A 4 -23.82 10.04 -18.68
CA GLU A 4 -24.79 10.93 -19.35
C GLU A 4 -24.34 12.39 -19.35
N LYS A 5 -23.65 12.84 -18.29
CA LYS A 5 -23.21 14.23 -18.12
C LYS A 5 -21.93 14.55 -18.88
N ILE A 6 -20.99 13.61 -18.99
CA ILE A 6 -19.67 13.84 -19.62
C ILE A 6 -19.48 13.10 -20.95
N GLY A 7 -20.44 12.26 -21.35
CA GLY A 7 -20.42 11.56 -22.65
C GLY A 7 -19.36 10.47 -22.78
N VAL A 8 -18.63 10.14 -21.71
CA VAL A 8 -17.59 9.11 -21.70
C VAL A 8 -17.83 8.09 -20.60
N GLU A 9 -17.31 6.88 -20.81
CA GLU A 9 -17.37 5.81 -19.83
C GLU A 9 -16.45 6.10 -18.64
N VAL A 10 -16.98 5.93 -17.42
CA VAL A 10 -16.21 6.09 -16.19
C VAL A 10 -15.66 4.73 -15.78
N ALA A 11 -14.42 4.47 -16.16
CA ALA A 11 -13.79 3.16 -15.95
C ALA A 11 -13.08 3.01 -14.60
N LEU A 12 -12.75 4.13 -13.93
CA LEU A 12 -11.96 4.14 -12.70
C LEU A 12 -12.77 4.56 -11.48
N PHE A 13 -12.52 3.89 -10.36
CA PHE A 13 -13.11 4.21 -9.06
C PHE A 13 -12.09 4.84 -8.11
N ALA A 14 -12.54 5.69 -7.20
CA ALA A 14 -11.73 6.20 -6.11
C ALA A 14 -12.46 5.93 -4.79
N TYR A 15 -11.85 5.12 -3.93
CA TYR A 15 -12.47 4.80 -2.65
C TYR A 15 -12.60 6.05 -1.79
N PRO A 16 -13.78 6.34 -1.22
CA PRO A 16 -13.94 7.39 -0.22
C PRO A 16 -12.93 7.19 0.92
N TYR A 17 -12.18 8.23 1.24
CA TYR A 17 -11.10 8.20 2.24
C TYR A 17 -9.98 7.15 1.96
N GLY A 18 -9.99 6.55 0.76
CA GLY A 18 -9.06 5.51 0.34
C GLY A 18 -9.17 4.20 1.09
N GLU A 19 -10.32 3.91 1.69
CA GLU A 19 -10.56 2.71 2.47
C GLU A 19 -11.40 1.71 1.68
N TYR A 20 -11.00 0.44 1.76
CA TYR A 20 -11.65 -0.66 1.07
C TYR A 20 -11.42 -1.94 1.89
N ASP A 21 -12.27 -2.92 1.61
CA ASP A 21 -12.14 -4.31 2.03
C ASP A 21 -12.43 -5.22 0.82
N PRO A 22 -12.23 -6.55 0.93
CA PRO A 22 -12.46 -7.46 -0.18
C PRO A 22 -13.91 -7.42 -0.73
N ALA A 23 -14.92 -7.18 0.12
CA ALA A 23 -16.31 -7.11 -0.31
C ALA A 23 -16.58 -5.84 -1.13
N VAL A 24 -16.02 -4.70 -0.71
CA VAL A 24 -16.07 -3.42 -1.43
C VAL A 24 -15.31 -3.50 -2.75
N GLN A 25 -14.13 -4.13 -2.78
CA GLN A 25 -13.38 -4.35 -4.03
C GLN A 25 -14.21 -5.19 -5.02
N ALA A 26 -14.78 -6.31 -4.55
CA ALA A 26 -15.64 -7.16 -5.38
C ALA A 26 -16.90 -6.43 -5.88
N LEU A 27 -17.49 -5.55 -5.05
CA LEU A 27 -18.61 -4.71 -5.48
C LEU A 27 -18.21 -3.75 -6.59
N VAL A 28 -17.07 -3.06 -6.45
CA VAL A 28 -16.57 -2.13 -7.47
C VAL A 28 -16.30 -2.86 -8.79
N GLN A 29 -15.73 -4.06 -8.74
CA GLN A 29 -15.58 -4.93 -9.93
C GLN A 29 -16.93 -5.27 -10.58
N ARG A 30 -17.91 -5.73 -9.80
CA ARG A 30 -19.25 -6.07 -10.31
C ARG A 30 -20.00 -4.89 -10.93
N LEU A 31 -19.69 -3.67 -10.50
CA LEU A 31 -20.27 -2.44 -11.06
C LEU A 31 -19.63 -2.02 -12.39
N GLY A 32 -18.63 -2.77 -12.90
CA GLY A 32 -18.03 -2.56 -14.21
C GLY A 32 -16.80 -1.65 -14.23
N PHE A 33 -16.25 -1.27 -13.07
CA PHE A 33 -14.98 -0.54 -13.01
C PHE A 33 -13.81 -1.48 -13.31
N VAL A 34 -12.78 -0.96 -14.00
CA VAL A 34 -11.59 -1.75 -14.39
C VAL A 34 -10.44 -1.63 -13.39
N ALA A 35 -10.46 -0.58 -12.56
CA ALA A 35 -9.47 -0.33 -11.51
C ALA A 35 -10.00 0.67 -10.48
N ALA A 36 -9.37 0.69 -9.31
CA ALA A 36 -9.72 1.58 -8.22
C ALA A 36 -8.50 2.06 -7.42
N CYS A 37 -8.55 3.30 -6.96
CA CYS A 37 -7.46 3.92 -6.20
C CYS A 37 -7.78 4.03 -4.70
N GLY A 38 -6.82 3.63 -3.85
CA GLY A 38 -6.83 3.87 -2.41
C GLY A 38 -6.13 5.19 -2.01
N GLN A 39 -5.82 5.31 -0.71
CA GLN A 39 -5.05 6.44 -0.14
C GLN A 39 -3.80 5.98 0.63
N GLN A 40 -3.14 4.95 0.12
CA GLN A 40 -1.78 4.59 0.49
C GLN A 40 -0.79 5.27 -0.47
N SER A 41 0.19 5.97 0.11
CA SER A 41 1.25 6.61 -0.65
C SER A 41 2.06 5.56 -1.39
N GLY A 42 2.35 5.77 -2.68
CA GLY A 42 3.21 4.85 -3.41
C GLY A 42 3.12 5.01 -4.91
N VAL A 43 3.93 4.20 -5.59
CA VAL A 43 4.05 4.15 -7.04
C VAL A 43 3.28 2.93 -7.54
N VAL A 44 2.49 3.10 -8.60
CA VAL A 44 1.81 1.98 -9.25
C VAL A 44 2.86 1.06 -9.88
N SER A 45 2.71 -0.25 -9.69
CA SER A 45 3.57 -1.28 -10.30
C SER A 45 2.76 -2.16 -11.26
N PRO A 46 3.41 -2.86 -12.20
CA PRO A 46 2.74 -3.87 -13.04
C PRO A 46 2.12 -5.03 -12.25
N TYR A 47 2.53 -5.23 -11.00
CA TYR A 47 2.06 -6.29 -10.10
C TYR A 47 1.07 -5.75 -9.04
N ALA A 48 0.70 -4.48 -9.11
CA ALA A 48 -0.24 -3.90 -8.17
C ALA A 48 -1.64 -4.49 -8.38
N ASP A 49 -2.37 -4.72 -7.28
CA ASP A 49 -3.80 -4.98 -7.34
C ASP A 49 -4.50 -3.76 -7.97
N LEU A 50 -5.13 -3.99 -9.12
CA LEU A 50 -5.82 -2.95 -9.90
C LEU A 50 -6.95 -2.30 -9.10
N PHE A 51 -7.50 -2.97 -8.08
CA PHE A 51 -8.53 -2.44 -7.20
C PHE A 51 -7.96 -1.93 -5.87
N ALA A 52 -6.65 -1.69 -5.81
CA ALA A 52 -5.96 -1.12 -4.66
C ALA A 52 -4.78 -0.24 -5.10
N LEU A 53 -4.94 0.54 -6.17
CA LEU A 53 -3.86 1.35 -6.72
C LEU A 53 -3.40 2.43 -5.72
N PRO A 54 -2.10 2.53 -5.41
CA PRO A 54 -1.56 3.57 -4.53
C PRO A 54 -1.52 4.92 -5.23
N ARG A 55 -1.55 6.00 -4.43
CA ARG A 55 -1.35 7.38 -4.92
C ARG A 55 -0.64 8.23 -3.89
N PHE A 56 0.26 9.10 -4.32
CA PHE A 56 0.82 10.11 -3.44
C PHE A 56 -0.17 11.27 -3.21
N PRO A 57 -0.46 11.64 -1.95
CA PRO A 57 -1.24 12.85 -1.68
C PRO A 57 -0.41 14.09 -2.05
N MET A 58 -1.07 15.06 -2.70
CA MET A 58 -0.50 16.34 -3.12
C MET A 58 -1.40 17.49 -2.65
N GLY A 59 -1.70 17.51 -1.35
CA GLY A 59 -2.49 18.56 -0.70
C GLY A 59 -1.93 18.92 0.67
N GLY A 60 -2.22 20.15 1.14
CA GLY A 60 -1.78 20.66 2.44
C GLY A 60 -0.26 20.57 2.62
N ALA A 61 0.17 20.04 3.77
CA ALA A 61 1.58 19.87 4.12
C ALA A 61 2.38 18.99 3.12
N TYR A 62 1.71 18.22 2.26
CA TYR A 62 2.33 17.32 1.30
C TYR A 62 2.53 17.93 -0.10
N ALA A 63 2.16 19.19 -0.31
CA ALA A 63 2.08 19.85 -1.61
C ALA A 63 3.26 20.77 -1.95
N THR A 64 4.42 20.61 -1.31
CA THR A 64 5.61 21.38 -1.67
C THR A 64 6.15 20.96 -3.04
N LEU A 65 6.70 21.91 -3.81
CA LEU A 65 7.30 21.62 -5.12
C LEU A 65 8.49 20.64 -5.00
N SER A 66 9.30 20.78 -3.96
CA SER A 66 10.40 19.85 -3.67
C SER A 66 9.88 18.44 -3.37
N GLY A 67 8.82 18.32 -2.55
CA GLY A 67 8.17 17.05 -2.26
C GLY A 67 7.53 16.41 -3.49
N PHE A 68 6.91 17.22 -4.35
CA PHE A 68 6.36 16.77 -5.63
C PHE A 68 7.45 16.17 -6.53
N ARG A 69 8.55 16.91 -6.74
CA ARG A 69 9.69 16.46 -7.56
C ARG A 69 10.27 15.14 -7.03
N SER A 70 10.42 15.02 -5.71
CA SER A 70 10.90 13.78 -5.08
C SER A 70 9.96 12.60 -5.40
N LYS A 71 8.64 12.77 -5.19
CA LYS A 71 7.62 11.73 -5.47
C LYS A 71 7.58 11.31 -6.95
N LEU A 72 7.76 12.23 -7.88
CA LEU A 72 7.78 11.93 -9.33
C LEU A 72 8.94 11.01 -9.75
N THR A 73 10.06 11.04 -9.01
CA THR A 73 11.25 10.23 -9.32
C THR A 73 11.25 8.86 -8.63
N MET A 74 10.27 8.60 -7.75
CA MET A 74 10.14 7.32 -7.06
C MET A 74 9.80 6.20 -8.04
N ARG A 75 10.35 5.02 -7.79
CA ARG A 75 10.09 3.80 -8.55
C ARG A 75 9.26 2.83 -7.72
N PRO A 76 8.47 1.95 -8.34
CA PRO A 76 7.78 0.91 -7.58
C PRO A 76 8.82 -0.08 -7.05
N LEU A 77 8.80 -0.37 -5.74
CA LEU A 77 9.55 -1.51 -5.20
C LEU A 77 9.15 -2.75 -6.00
N PRO A 78 10.09 -3.61 -6.43
CA PRO A 78 9.80 -4.72 -7.33
C PRO A 78 9.20 -5.90 -6.55
N VAL A 79 8.08 -5.64 -5.87
CA VAL A 79 7.22 -6.64 -5.24
C VAL A 79 6.55 -7.40 -6.37
N GLN A 80 6.90 -8.68 -6.51
CA GLN A 80 6.34 -9.59 -7.49
C GLN A 80 5.01 -10.18 -7.01
N GLU A 81 4.87 -10.33 -5.69
CA GLU A 81 3.72 -10.94 -5.04
C GLU A 81 3.57 -10.42 -3.60
N VAL A 82 2.33 -10.14 -3.18
CA VAL A 82 1.97 -10.00 -1.76
C VAL A 82 1.27 -11.29 -1.35
N VAL A 83 1.95 -12.12 -0.56
CA VAL A 83 1.48 -13.44 -0.12
C VAL A 83 0.45 -13.31 1.00
N SER A 84 0.68 -12.38 1.92
CA SER A 84 -0.22 -12.11 3.03
C SER A 84 -0.10 -10.66 3.49
N PRO A 85 -1.20 -10.00 3.88
CA PRO A 85 -2.58 -10.47 3.80
C PRO A 85 -3.23 -10.11 2.47
N ALA A 86 -4.31 -10.83 2.15
CA ALA A 86 -5.17 -10.52 1.02
C ALA A 86 -6.07 -9.27 1.24
N SER A 87 -6.02 -8.65 2.42
CA SER A 87 -6.90 -7.55 2.82
C SER A 87 -6.14 -6.47 3.57
N SER A 88 -6.51 -5.21 3.34
CA SER A 88 -6.06 -4.06 4.14
C SER A 88 -6.75 -3.95 5.50
N VAL A 89 -7.76 -4.78 5.78
CA VAL A 89 -8.45 -4.78 7.08
C VAL A 89 -7.60 -5.50 8.12
N LEU A 90 -7.32 -4.82 9.23
CA LEU A 90 -6.58 -5.40 10.35
C LEU A 90 -7.45 -6.48 11.03
N GLY A 91 -6.95 -7.71 11.03
CA GLY A 91 -7.58 -8.86 11.68
C GLY A 91 -7.33 -8.89 13.19
N ALA A 92 -7.43 -10.09 13.78
CA ALA A 92 -7.15 -10.31 15.20
C ALA A 92 -5.66 -10.22 15.56
N GLU A 93 -4.77 -10.54 14.60
CA GLU A 93 -3.32 -10.43 14.78
C GLU A 93 -2.89 -8.96 14.71
N ASN A 94 -2.25 -8.47 15.78
CA ASN A 94 -1.74 -7.11 15.88
C ASN A 94 -0.43 -7.09 16.69
N PRO A 95 0.72 -6.72 16.10
CA PRO A 95 0.88 -6.17 14.75
C PRO A 95 0.60 -7.20 13.64
N PRO A 96 0.04 -6.77 12.50
CA PRO A 96 -0.20 -7.67 11.38
C PRO A 96 1.13 -8.07 10.72
N THR A 97 1.16 -9.28 10.18
CA THR A 97 2.28 -9.78 9.39
C THR A 97 2.04 -9.54 7.90
N LEU A 98 2.98 -8.84 7.25
CA LEU A 98 3.04 -8.66 5.80
C LEU A 98 4.09 -9.62 5.23
N ILE A 99 3.67 -10.51 4.34
CA ILE A 99 4.55 -11.45 3.64
C ILE A 99 4.52 -11.10 2.15
N LEU A 100 5.68 -10.84 1.56
CA LEU A 100 5.81 -10.45 0.16
C LEU A 100 7.08 -10.96 -0.47
N THR A 101 7.07 -11.13 -1.78
CA THR A 101 8.22 -11.57 -2.58
C THR A 101 8.75 -10.37 -3.38
N VAL A 102 10.05 -10.05 -3.22
CA VAL A 102 10.71 -8.91 -3.86
C VAL A 102 11.86 -9.36 -4.73
N ASP A 103 11.96 -8.81 -5.94
CA ASP A 103 13.18 -8.92 -6.75
C ASP A 103 14.31 -8.05 -6.17
N ARG A 104 15.18 -8.69 -5.40
CA ARG A 104 16.32 -8.05 -4.72
C ARG A 104 17.49 -7.72 -5.65
N SER A 105 17.44 -8.15 -6.93
CA SER A 105 18.49 -7.82 -7.90
C SER A 105 18.44 -6.34 -8.33
N VAL A 106 17.29 -5.69 -8.19
CA VAL A 106 17.07 -4.30 -8.63
C VAL A 106 17.40 -3.27 -7.54
N ILE A 107 17.25 -3.65 -6.27
CA ILE A 107 17.43 -2.78 -5.10
C ILE A 107 18.69 -3.15 -4.31
N ASP A 108 19.13 -2.24 -3.43
CA ASP A 108 20.08 -2.55 -2.38
C ASP A 108 19.32 -3.09 -1.14
N PRO A 109 19.32 -4.41 -0.92
CA PRO A 109 18.52 -5.01 0.15
C PRO A 109 19.07 -4.71 1.55
N ALA A 110 20.36 -4.39 1.70
CA ALA A 110 20.94 -4.04 2.99
C ALA A 110 20.40 -2.71 3.53
N ARG A 111 19.81 -1.89 2.65
CA ARG A 111 19.21 -0.59 2.97
C ARG A 111 17.69 -0.59 2.84
N LEU A 112 17.07 -1.76 2.66
CA LEU A 112 15.63 -1.90 2.69
C LEU A 112 15.12 -1.59 4.10
N THR A 113 14.26 -0.58 4.21
CA THR A 113 13.73 -0.11 5.50
C THR A 113 12.21 -0.20 5.48
N CYS A 114 11.61 -0.66 6.59
CA CYS A 114 10.18 -0.61 6.82
C CYS A 114 9.83 0.52 7.79
N TYR A 115 9.01 1.46 7.34
CA TYR A 115 8.45 2.52 8.15
C TYR A 115 7.00 2.20 8.54
N VAL A 116 6.70 2.30 9.84
CA VAL A 116 5.35 2.23 10.40
C VAL A 116 4.90 3.65 10.70
N ASP A 117 3.92 4.16 9.94
CA ASP A 117 3.47 5.57 9.99
C ASP A 117 4.61 6.60 9.93
N GLY A 118 5.60 6.31 9.08
CA GLY A 118 6.74 7.19 8.85
C GLY A 118 7.88 7.05 9.86
N ARG A 119 7.77 6.16 10.85
CA ARG A 119 8.86 5.84 11.79
C ARG A 119 9.53 4.53 11.41
N PRO A 120 10.87 4.41 11.43
CA PRO A 120 11.59 3.21 11.02
C PRO A 120 11.55 2.12 12.11
N THR A 121 10.35 1.70 12.51
CA THR A 121 10.09 0.71 13.58
C THR A 121 9.44 -0.56 13.02
N GLY A 122 9.71 -0.86 11.74
CA GLY A 122 9.30 -2.09 11.09
C GLY A 122 10.44 -3.09 11.05
N ILE A 123 10.17 -4.32 11.46
CA ILE A 123 11.10 -5.43 11.45
C ILE A 123 10.93 -6.17 10.12
N ILE A 124 12.04 -6.39 9.41
CA ILE A 124 12.08 -7.17 8.17
C ILE A 124 12.90 -8.42 8.44
N ARG A 125 12.32 -9.59 8.17
CA ARG A 125 13.03 -10.88 8.20
C ARG A 125 12.95 -11.52 6.82
N GLU A 126 14.00 -12.24 6.45
CA GLU A 126 14.00 -13.04 5.23
C GLU A 126 13.53 -14.45 5.56
N GLU A 127 12.69 -15.02 4.70
CA GLU A 127 12.33 -16.43 4.84
C GLU A 127 13.50 -17.30 4.31
N PRO A 128 14.11 -18.17 5.15
CA PRO A 128 15.35 -18.86 4.78
C PRO A 128 15.22 -19.76 3.55
N LEU A 129 14.03 -20.31 3.31
CA LEU A 129 13.78 -21.31 2.26
C LEU A 129 13.14 -20.71 1.01
N ALA A 130 12.89 -19.40 0.98
CA ALA A 130 12.24 -18.71 -0.14
C ALA A 130 12.98 -17.42 -0.49
N SER A 131 13.80 -17.48 -1.55
CA SER A 131 14.58 -16.33 -2.02
C SER A 131 13.69 -15.12 -2.29
N GLY A 132 14.07 -13.96 -1.76
CA GLY A 132 13.34 -12.70 -1.94
C GLY A 132 12.06 -12.59 -1.13
N ARG A 133 11.66 -13.62 -0.38
CA ARG A 133 10.48 -13.57 0.48
C ARG A 133 10.81 -12.91 1.81
N LEU A 134 10.06 -11.87 2.11
CA LEU A 134 10.22 -11.02 3.28
C LEU A 134 8.99 -11.15 4.17
N ILE A 135 9.23 -11.28 5.46
CA ILE A 135 8.24 -11.25 6.53
C ILE A 135 8.43 -9.94 7.28
N VAL A 136 7.42 -9.08 7.23
CA VAL A 136 7.47 -7.71 7.73
C VAL A 136 6.42 -7.51 8.82
N THR A 137 6.84 -7.05 9.99
CA THR A 137 5.97 -6.77 11.14
C THR A 137 6.35 -5.43 11.78
N ALA A 138 5.47 -4.79 12.54
CA ALA A 138 5.86 -3.68 13.40
C ALA A 138 6.52 -4.19 14.70
N GLU A 139 7.35 -3.36 15.33
CA GLU A 139 7.92 -3.62 16.66
C GLU A 139 6.87 -3.63 17.78
N ALA A 140 5.75 -2.91 17.59
CA ALA A 140 4.68 -2.78 18.58
C ALA A 140 3.30 -2.88 17.90
N PRO A 141 2.24 -3.23 18.67
CA PRO A 141 0.88 -3.26 18.15
C PRO A 141 0.45 -1.92 17.55
N LEU A 142 -0.26 -1.98 16.42
CA LEU A 142 -0.83 -0.83 15.74
C LEU A 142 -1.99 -0.28 16.58
N LYS A 143 -1.98 1.03 16.83
CA LYS A 143 -2.99 1.71 17.66
C LYS A 143 -3.92 2.63 16.87
N GLY A 144 -3.52 3.04 15.67
CA GLY A 144 -4.28 3.98 14.84
C GLY A 144 -5.36 3.26 14.03
N ARG A 145 -6.49 3.94 13.78
CA ARG A 145 -7.53 3.48 12.83
C ARG A 145 -6.94 3.14 11.46
N ARG A 146 -5.95 3.92 11.04
CA ARG A 146 -5.19 3.69 9.82
C ARG A 146 -3.72 3.70 10.17
N THR A 147 -3.00 2.69 9.71
CA THR A 147 -1.55 2.60 9.84
C THR A 147 -0.97 2.13 8.51
N LYS A 148 0.18 2.66 8.10
CA LYS A 148 0.88 2.18 6.89
C LYS A 148 2.17 1.47 7.25
N TYR A 149 2.41 0.34 6.60
CA TYR A 149 3.78 -0.16 6.40
C TYR A 149 4.29 0.41 5.09
N THR A 150 5.45 1.03 5.11
CA THR A 150 6.09 1.61 3.94
C THR A 150 7.47 1.03 3.80
N LEU A 151 7.70 0.28 2.74
CA LEU A 151 9.00 -0.28 2.40
C LEU A 151 9.69 0.62 1.39
N THR A 152 10.90 1.05 1.71
CA THR A 152 11.75 1.79 0.77
C THR A 152 13.15 1.22 0.71
N ALA A 153 13.75 1.27 -0.48
CA ALA A 153 15.14 0.90 -0.70
C ALA A 153 15.74 1.77 -1.81
N PRO A 154 17.04 2.06 -1.76
CA PRO A 154 17.74 2.62 -2.90
C PRO A 154 17.87 1.57 -4.00
N GLY A 155 17.76 2.00 -5.25
CA GLY A 155 18.05 1.16 -6.40
C GLY A 155 19.56 0.94 -6.57
N ARG A 156 19.97 -0.23 -7.07
CA ARG A 156 21.39 -0.48 -7.40
C ARG A 156 21.90 0.44 -8.51
N LYS A 157 21.01 0.93 -9.37
CA LYS A 157 21.27 1.91 -10.43
C LYS A 157 20.84 3.33 -10.04
N GLY A 158 20.69 3.61 -8.74
CA GLY A 158 20.21 4.88 -8.23
C GLY A 158 18.68 4.99 -8.17
N GLY A 159 18.21 6.10 -7.60
CA GLY A 159 16.80 6.35 -7.32
C GLY A 159 16.29 5.60 -6.09
N TRP A 160 15.05 5.90 -5.70
CA TRP A 160 14.38 5.31 -4.55
C TRP A 160 13.18 4.49 -4.99
N TYR A 161 13.05 3.33 -4.37
CA TYR A 161 11.97 2.37 -4.59
C TYR A 161 11.00 2.43 -3.43
N TRP A 162 9.70 2.32 -3.70
CA TRP A 162 8.64 2.52 -2.73
C TRP A 162 7.53 1.47 -2.88
N PHE A 163 7.10 0.90 -1.76
CA PHE A 163 5.87 0.13 -1.63
C PHE A 163 5.16 0.49 -0.33
N SER A 164 3.83 0.46 -0.32
CA SER A 164 3.06 0.63 0.91
C SER A 164 1.91 -0.36 1.02
N GLN A 165 1.77 -0.92 2.21
CA GLN A 165 0.60 -1.65 2.67
C GLN A 165 -0.19 -0.78 3.64
N LEU A 166 -1.49 -0.65 3.41
CA LEU A 166 -2.41 0.02 4.34
C LEU A 166 -3.06 -1.01 5.26
N TRP A 167 -3.14 -0.64 6.54
CA TRP A 167 -3.89 -1.35 7.57
C TRP A 167 -5.00 -0.45 8.09
N VAL A 168 -6.23 -0.93 8.02
CA VAL A 168 -7.42 -0.24 8.50
C VAL A 168 -8.03 -1.07 9.61
N GLN A 169 -8.08 -0.50 10.80
CA GLN A 169 -8.84 -1.06 11.92
C GLN A 169 -10.30 -0.63 11.77
N PRO A 170 -11.25 -1.56 11.60
CA PRO A 170 -12.66 -1.23 11.63
C PRO A 170 -13.01 -0.58 12.96
N LYS A 171 -13.95 0.37 12.97
CA LYS A 171 -14.53 0.82 14.23
C LYS A 171 -15.14 -0.41 14.89
N ARG A 172 -14.71 -0.76 16.11
CA ARG A 172 -15.49 -1.69 16.93
C ARG A 172 -16.89 -1.09 17.04
N SER A 173 -17.92 -1.81 16.60
CA SER A 173 -19.27 -1.52 17.04
C SER A 173 -19.24 -1.61 18.56
N SER A 174 -19.51 -0.50 19.25
CA SER A 174 -19.88 -0.56 20.66
C SER A 174 -21.24 -1.26 20.73
N THR A 175 -21.24 -2.59 20.73
CA THR A 175 -22.30 -3.32 21.43
C THR A 175 -21.99 -3.16 22.90
N SER A 176 -22.50 -2.06 23.46
CA SER A 176 -22.81 -2.02 24.88
C SER A 176 -24.12 -2.78 25.02
N ASP A 177 -24.07 -3.94 25.68
CA ASP A 177 -25.23 -4.54 26.34
C ASP A 177 -25.73 -3.60 27.46
#